data_AF-A0A090W166-F1
#
_entry.id   AF-A0A090W166-F1
#
_cell.length_a   1.000
_cell.length_b   1.000
_cell.length_c   1.000
_cell.angle_alpha   90.00
_cell.angle_beta   90.00
_cell.angle_gamma   90.00
#
_symmetry.space_group_name_H-M   'P 1'
#
loop_
_entity.id
_entity.type
_entity.pdbx_description
1 polymer ?
#
loop_
_entity_poly.entity_id
_entity_poly.type
_entity_poly.pdbx_seq_one_letter_code
_entity_poly.pdbx_strand_id
1 'polypeptide(L)'
;MPNAGAIAAAYGSVSAVTFVTAVSFLEQQGITFGGHMVAIMAIMESPAIIVGVILIMLYDAGKKTDKSIGSLIKHSLTGGSVLMLIGSLVIGLIADANQARGIEPFTTDIFKGFLSLFLLEMGMVTAKRIQGFKKYGLFLFAFGIIVPLINGLIVAI
;
A
#
# COMPACT_ATOMS: atom_id res chain seq x y z
N MET A 1 -7.02 -2.27 -22.61
CA MET A 1 -7.33 -1.11 -21.75
C MET A 1 -7.36 -1.45 -20.26
N PRO A 2 -8.12 -2.45 -19.75
CA PRO A 2 -8.21 -2.69 -18.30
C PRO A 2 -6.86 -3.01 -17.63
N ASN A 3 -5.96 -3.71 -18.33
CA ASN A 3 -4.63 -4.04 -17.79
C ASN A 3 -3.75 -2.80 -17.53
N ALA A 4 -3.85 -1.75 -18.36
CA ALA A 4 -3.01 -0.56 -18.19
C ALA A 4 -3.42 0.25 -16.95
N GLY A 5 -4.74 0.44 -16.73
CA GLY A 5 -5.25 1.09 -15.53
C GLY A 5 -4.98 0.28 -14.26
N ALA A 6 -5.09 -1.05 -14.32
CA ALA A 6 -4.74 -1.92 -13.20
C ALA A 6 -3.23 -1.87 -12.87
N ILE A 7 -2.36 -1.83 -13.88
CA ILE A 7 -0.90 -1.67 -13.69
C ILE A 7 -0.60 -0.29 -13.11
N ALA A 8 -1.22 0.79 -13.62
CA ALA A 8 -1.04 2.14 -13.08
C ALA A 8 -1.47 2.22 -11.60
N ALA A 9 -2.60 1.62 -11.24
CA ALA A 9 -3.06 1.55 -9.86
C ALA A 9 -2.07 0.77 -8.96
N ALA A 10 -1.55 -0.36 -9.46
CA ALA A 10 -0.63 -1.20 -8.71
C ALA A 10 0.73 -0.51 -8.47
N TYR A 11 1.30 0.17 -9.47
CA TYR A 11 2.56 0.90 -9.33
C TYR A 11 2.40 2.26 -8.63
N GLY A 12 1.20 2.85 -8.64
CA GLY A 12 0.88 4.07 -7.92
C GLY A 12 0.51 3.86 -6.45
N SER A 13 0.22 2.62 -6.04
CA SER A 13 -0.14 2.28 -4.67
C SER A 13 1.07 2.06 -3.79
N VAL A 14 0.88 2.25 -2.48
CA VAL A 14 1.88 1.90 -1.46
C VAL A 14 1.79 0.43 -1.07
N SER A 15 2.90 -0.11 -0.57
CA SER A 15 2.97 -1.47 -0.01
C SER A 15 3.12 -1.39 1.51
N ALA A 16 2.05 -1.74 2.24
CA ALA A 16 2.06 -1.82 3.70
C ALA A 16 3.18 -2.76 4.21
N VAL A 17 3.44 -3.84 3.47
CA VAL A 17 4.48 -4.84 3.78
C VAL A 17 5.88 -4.26 3.68
N THR A 18 6.14 -3.50 2.61
CA THR A 18 7.42 -2.82 2.39
C THR A 18 7.64 -1.76 3.47
N PHE A 19 6.59 -1.00 3.79
CA PHE A 19 6.62 0.00 4.85
C PHE A 19 6.92 -0.62 6.22
N VAL A 20 6.22 -1.67 6.60
CA VAL A 20 6.42 -2.39 7.88
C VAL A 20 7.82 -2.98 7.97
N THR A 21 8.34 -3.52 6.87
CA THR A 21 9.69 -4.08 6.83
C THR A 21 10.75 -2.99 6.98
N ALA A 22 10.56 -1.83 6.32
CA ALA A 22 11.44 -0.68 6.46
C ALA A 22 11.42 -0.13 7.90
N VAL A 23 10.24 0.00 8.51
CA VAL A 23 10.08 0.39 9.92
C VAL A 23 10.83 -0.58 10.84
N SER A 24 10.59 -1.88 10.69
CA SER A 24 11.26 -2.89 11.52
C SER A 24 12.79 -2.91 11.33
N PHE A 25 13.27 -2.60 10.12
CA PHE A 25 14.69 -2.45 9.83
C PHE A 25 15.29 -1.22 10.54
N LEU A 26 14.61 -0.06 10.47
CA LEU A 26 15.06 1.16 11.16
C LEU A 26 15.08 0.99 12.67
N GLU A 27 14.06 0.35 13.26
CA GLU A 27 14.02 0.01 14.69
C GLU A 27 15.22 -0.86 15.11
N GLN A 28 15.59 -1.85 14.29
CA GLN A 28 16.76 -2.69 14.55
C GLN A 28 18.08 -1.91 14.49
N GLN A 29 18.15 -0.87 13.65
CA GLN A 29 19.30 0.04 13.58
C GLN A 29 19.27 1.14 14.65
N GLY A 30 18.23 1.18 15.49
CA GLY A 30 18.04 2.25 16.49
C GLY A 30 17.75 3.62 15.87
N ILE A 31 17.32 3.66 14.60
CA ILE A 31 16.97 4.91 13.90
C ILE A 31 15.51 5.23 14.21
N THR A 32 15.27 6.34 14.88
CA THR A 32 13.92 6.81 15.19
C THR A 32 13.25 7.42 13.96
N PHE A 33 11.96 7.18 13.81
CA PHE A 33 11.11 7.76 12.78
C PHE A 33 9.79 8.21 13.42
N GLY A 34 9.11 9.16 12.79
CA GLY A 34 7.84 9.65 13.29
C GLY A 34 6.71 8.63 13.14
N GLY A 35 5.96 8.37 14.20
CA GLY A 35 4.77 7.48 14.15
C GLY A 35 3.69 7.96 13.17
N HIS A 36 3.68 9.25 12.80
CA HIS A 36 2.83 9.81 11.76
C HIS A 36 3.06 9.20 10.37
N MET A 37 4.22 8.59 10.12
CA MET A 37 4.51 7.92 8.84
C MET A 37 3.56 6.75 8.57
N VAL A 38 3.06 6.08 9.62
CA VAL A 38 2.05 5.02 9.50
C VAL A 38 0.73 5.57 8.96
N ALA A 39 0.33 6.75 9.45
CA ALA A 39 -0.88 7.44 8.98
C ALA A 39 -0.70 7.94 7.53
N ILE A 40 0.46 8.48 7.19
CA ILE A 40 0.79 8.92 5.83
C ILE A 40 0.69 7.74 4.85
N MET A 41 1.27 6.59 5.19
CA MET A 41 1.21 5.39 4.35
C MET A 41 -0.24 5.01 4.00
N ALA A 42 -1.13 4.96 4.99
CA ALA A 42 -2.51 4.59 4.73
C ALA A 42 -3.30 5.65 3.96
N ILE A 43 -3.02 6.94 4.22
CA ILE A 43 -3.58 8.03 3.42
C ILE A 43 -3.17 7.86 1.95
N MET A 44 -1.94 7.42 1.66
CA MET A 44 -1.46 7.23 0.28
C MET A 44 -2.13 6.06 -0.46
N GLU A 45 -2.78 5.12 0.23
CA GLU A 45 -3.47 4.00 -0.40
C GLU A 45 -4.78 4.45 -1.11
N SER A 46 -5.53 5.37 -0.50
CA SER A 46 -6.84 5.80 -1.03
C SER A 46 -6.75 6.55 -2.37
N PRO A 47 -5.85 7.55 -2.54
CA PRO A 47 -5.66 8.26 -3.80
C PRO A 47 -5.24 7.33 -4.93
N ALA A 48 -4.36 6.37 -4.67
CA ALA A 48 -3.90 5.41 -5.68
C ALA A 48 -5.05 4.55 -6.20
N ILE A 49 -5.89 4.04 -5.30
CA ILE A 49 -7.09 3.25 -5.67
C ILE A 49 -8.08 4.12 -6.44
N ILE A 50 -8.36 5.35 -5.98
CA ILE A 50 -9.29 6.27 -6.64
C ILE A 50 -8.83 6.55 -8.07
N VAL A 51 -7.57 6.95 -8.26
CA VAL A 51 -7.00 7.26 -9.57
C VAL A 51 -7.01 6.02 -10.47
N GLY A 52 -6.66 4.85 -9.93
CA GLY A 52 -6.72 3.57 -10.66
C GLY A 52 -8.11 3.25 -11.20
N VAL A 53 -9.13 3.38 -10.36
CA VAL A 53 -10.53 3.13 -10.75
C VAL A 53 -11.02 4.19 -11.75
N ILE A 54 -10.69 5.47 -11.55
CA ILE A 54 -11.03 6.54 -12.49
C ILE A 54 -10.42 6.28 -13.86
N LEU A 55 -9.12 5.93 -13.93
CA LEU A 55 -8.43 5.62 -15.19
C LEU A 55 -9.06 4.42 -15.90
N ILE A 56 -9.42 3.36 -15.17
CA ILE A 56 -10.13 2.22 -15.76
C ILE A 56 -11.48 2.68 -16.33
N MET A 57 -12.25 3.49 -15.60
CA MET A 57 -13.57 3.95 -16.07
C MET A 57 -13.51 4.89 -17.26
N LEU A 58 -12.53 5.80 -17.32
CA LEU A 58 -12.39 6.75 -18.42
C LEU A 58 -11.97 6.07 -19.74
N TYR A 59 -11.18 5.00 -19.65
CA TYR A 59 -10.57 4.35 -20.82
C TYR A 59 -11.12 2.95 -21.12
N ASP A 60 -12.09 2.44 -20.35
CA ASP A 60 -12.81 1.21 -20.69
C ASP A 60 -13.92 1.51 -21.71
N ALA A 61 -13.56 1.43 -22.99
CA ALA A 61 -14.37 1.82 -24.15
C ALA A 61 -15.67 1.00 -24.39
N GLY A 62 -16.07 0.13 -23.46
CA GLY A 62 -17.18 -0.82 -23.64
C GLY A 62 -18.39 -0.66 -22.72
N LYS A 63 -18.33 0.18 -21.67
CA LYS A 63 -19.45 0.34 -20.73
C LYS A 63 -19.68 1.82 -20.39
N LYS A 64 -20.86 2.35 -20.75
CA LYS A 64 -21.39 3.57 -20.15
C LYS A 64 -21.51 3.33 -18.64
N THR A 65 -20.52 3.80 -17.90
CA THR A 65 -20.48 3.59 -16.47
C THR A 65 -21.29 4.71 -15.83
N ASP A 66 -22.54 4.41 -15.49
CA ASP A 66 -23.49 5.31 -14.80
C ASP A 66 -23.09 5.61 -13.34
N LYS A 67 -21.90 5.17 -12.90
CA LYS A 67 -21.41 5.43 -11.55
C LYS A 67 -20.85 6.85 -11.49
N SER A 68 -21.59 7.71 -10.79
CA SER A 68 -21.10 9.02 -10.34
C SER A 68 -19.74 8.89 -9.66
N ILE A 69 -18.80 9.76 -10.04
CA ILE A 69 -17.48 9.93 -9.40
C ILE A 69 -17.63 10.10 -7.88
N GLY A 70 -18.71 10.74 -7.42
CA GLY A 70 -19.01 10.90 -5.99
C GLY A 70 -19.29 9.58 -5.27
N SER A 71 -19.89 8.60 -5.94
CA SER A 71 -20.11 7.25 -5.37
C SER A 71 -18.79 6.50 -5.17
N LEU A 72 -17.80 6.74 -6.03
CA LEU A 72 -16.48 6.11 -5.98
C LEU A 72 -15.64 6.71 -4.87
N ILE A 73 -15.62 8.04 -4.74
CA ILE A 73 -14.95 8.74 -3.64
C ILE A 73 -15.53 8.26 -2.30
N LYS A 74 -16.87 8.17 -2.20
CA LYS A 74 -17.54 7.61 -1.02
C LYS A 74 -17.07 6.17 -0.76
N HIS A 75 -17.02 5.34 -1.78
CA HIS A 75 -16.61 3.94 -1.64
C HIS A 75 -15.15 3.80 -1.18
N SER A 76 -14.24 4.57 -1.74
CA SER A 76 -12.82 4.58 -1.38
C SER A 76 -12.60 5.05 0.06
N LEU A 77 -13.34 6.06 0.53
CA LEU A 77 -13.32 6.51 1.93
C LEU A 77 -13.94 5.49 2.89
N THR A 78 -14.97 4.76 2.45
CA THR A 78 -15.58 3.67 3.24
C THR A 78 -14.86 2.32 3.06
N GLY A 79 -13.69 2.31 2.41
CA GLY A 79 -12.89 1.10 2.25
C GLY A 79 -12.50 0.52 3.62
N GLY A 80 -12.55 -0.80 3.76
CA GLY A 80 -12.30 -1.46 5.04
C GLY A 80 -10.95 -1.05 5.66
N SER A 81 -9.89 -0.97 4.87
CA SER A 81 -8.56 -0.55 5.34
C SER A 81 -8.53 0.89 5.85
N VAL A 82 -9.15 1.83 5.12
CA VAL A 82 -9.24 3.26 5.49
C VAL A 82 -10.06 3.44 6.75
N LEU A 83 -11.21 2.78 6.83
CA LEU A 83 -12.09 2.84 8.00
C LEU A 83 -11.40 2.24 9.23
N MET A 84 -10.70 1.12 9.08
CA MET A 84 -9.91 0.51 10.16
C MET A 84 -8.77 1.41 10.61
N LEU A 85 -8.13 2.14 9.71
CA LEU A 85 -7.06 3.08 10.07
C LEU A 85 -7.59 4.29 10.83
N ILE A 86 -8.66 4.93 10.33
CA ILE A 86 -9.28 6.06 11.03
C ILE A 86 -9.77 5.59 12.39
N GLY A 87 -10.41 4.42 12.45
CA GLY A 87 -10.86 3.80 13.70
C GLY A 87 -9.72 3.52 14.67
N SER A 88 -8.63 2.91 14.21
CA SER A 88 -7.47 2.60 15.06
C SER A 88 -6.75 3.86 15.55
N LEU A 89 -6.70 4.91 14.73
CA LEU A 89 -6.16 6.21 15.13
C LEU A 89 -7.02 6.85 16.22
N VAL A 90 -8.34 6.86 16.06
CA VAL A 90 -9.28 7.39 17.07
C VAL A 90 -9.17 6.59 18.37
N ILE A 91 -9.11 5.27 18.29
CA ILE A 91 -8.92 4.41 19.46
C ILE A 91 -7.56 4.72 20.11
N GLY A 92 -6.49 4.85 19.33
CA GLY A 92 -5.14 5.17 19.82
C GLY A 92 -5.04 6.55 20.47
N LEU A 93 -5.84 7.53 20.02
CA LEU A 93 -5.92 8.86 20.65
C LEU A 93 -6.63 8.84 22.01
N ILE A 94 -7.58 7.92 22.20
CA ILE A 94 -8.37 7.79 23.43
C ILE A 94 -7.69 6.82 24.42
N ALA A 95 -6.92 5.85 23.91
CA ALA A 95 -6.25 4.82 24.70
C ALA A 95 -5.01 5.36 25.42
N ASP A 96 -4.84 4.92 26.66
CA ASP A 96 -3.71 5.22 27.53
C ASP A 96 -2.63 4.12 27.43
N ALA A 97 -1.39 4.45 27.81
CA ALA A 97 -0.22 3.57 27.67
C ALA A 97 -0.38 2.22 28.39
N ASN A 98 -1.16 2.18 29.47
CA ASN A 98 -1.47 0.95 30.19
C ASN A 98 -2.38 -0.01 29.41
N GLN A 99 -3.27 0.51 28.57
CA GLN A 99 -4.14 -0.32 27.71
C GLN A 99 -3.38 -0.85 26.49
N ALA A 100 -2.40 -0.08 25.99
CA ALA A 100 -1.52 -0.51 24.89
C ALA A 100 -0.60 -1.68 25.27
N ARG A 101 -0.19 -1.80 26.55
CA ARG A 101 0.60 -2.94 27.03
C ARG A 101 -0.08 -4.29 26.85
N GLY A 102 -1.42 -4.33 26.91
CA GLY A 102 -2.18 -5.58 26.74
C GLY A 102 -2.03 -6.22 25.35
N ILE A 103 -1.64 -5.43 24.33
CA ILE A 103 -1.47 -5.90 22.94
C ILE A 103 0.01 -6.00 22.52
N GLU A 104 0.95 -5.63 23.40
CA GLU A 104 2.39 -5.65 23.14
C GLU A 104 2.91 -7.04 22.72
N PRO A 105 2.47 -8.17 23.32
CA PRO A 105 2.92 -9.50 22.88
C PRO A 105 2.58 -9.81 21.42
N PHE A 106 1.49 -9.24 20.91
CA PHE A 106 1.04 -9.44 19.53
C PHE A 106 1.62 -8.44 18.54
N THR A 107 1.82 -7.20 18.98
CA THR A 107 2.22 -6.07 18.12
C THR A 107 3.72 -5.84 18.06
N THR A 108 4.46 -6.24 19.10
CA THR A 108 5.91 -6.01 19.20
C THR A 108 6.69 -7.32 19.27
N ASP A 109 6.33 -8.22 20.19
CA ASP A 109 7.13 -9.42 20.45
C ASP A 109 7.07 -10.43 19.30
N ILE A 110 5.88 -10.98 19.01
CA ILE A 110 5.73 -12.01 17.96
C ILE A 110 5.69 -11.42 16.55
N PHE A 111 5.52 -10.10 16.42
CA PHE A 111 5.27 -9.43 15.16
C PHE A 111 6.37 -9.68 14.13
N LYS A 112 7.65 -9.63 14.55
CA LYS A 112 8.80 -9.92 13.67
C LYS A 112 8.78 -11.36 13.15
N GLY A 113 8.39 -12.31 14.00
CA GLY A 113 8.20 -13.71 13.61
C GLY A 113 7.10 -13.86 12.56
N PHE A 114 5.94 -13.24 12.78
CA PHE A 114 4.83 -13.25 11.82
C PHE A 114 5.21 -12.56 10.50
N LEU A 115 5.88 -11.40 10.56
CA LEU A 115 6.37 -10.67 9.39
C LEU A 115 7.31 -11.53 8.54
N SER A 116 8.18 -12.32 9.18
CA SER A 116 9.09 -13.22 8.44
C SER A 116 8.34 -14.31 7.67
N LEU A 117 7.32 -14.92 8.26
CA LEU A 117 6.48 -15.93 7.61
C LEU A 117 5.63 -15.32 6.50
N PHE A 118 5.11 -14.11 6.71
CA PHE A 118 4.35 -13.37 5.72
C PHE A 118 5.21 -13.00 4.49
N LEU A 119 6.42 -12.50 4.71
CA LEU A 119 7.38 -12.21 3.63
C LEU A 119 7.77 -13.48 2.86
N LEU A 120 7.94 -14.60 3.57
CA LEU A 120 8.21 -15.90 2.93
C LEU A 120 7.05 -16.34 2.04
N GLU A 121 5.81 -16.27 2.51
CA GLU A 121 4.63 -16.62 1.71
C GLU A 121 4.50 -15.72 0.48
N MET A 122 4.62 -14.40 0.64
CA MET A 122 4.58 -13.46 -0.49
C MET A 122 5.74 -13.70 -1.47
N GLY A 123 6.92 -14.06 -0.97
CA GLY A 123 8.06 -14.49 -1.77
C GLY A 123 7.77 -15.76 -2.57
N MET A 124 7.16 -16.78 -1.96
CA MET A 124 6.77 -18.01 -2.63
C MET A 124 5.70 -17.78 -3.70
N VAL A 125 4.69 -16.94 -3.43
CA VAL A 125 3.67 -16.56 -4.43
C VAL A 125 4.31 -15.83 -5.61
N THR A 126 5.26 -14.95 -5.35
CA THR A 126 6.03 -14.23 -6.40
C THR A 126 6.86 -15.22 -7.22
N ALA A 127 7.57 -16.14 -6.57
CA ALA A 127 8.37 -17.17 -7.23
C ALA A 127 7.51 -18.09 -8.12
N LYS A 128 6.32 -18.50 -7.66
CA LYS A 128 5.36 -19.30 -8.47
C LYS A 128 4.94 -18.56 -9.76
N ARG A 129 4.92 -17.23 -9.76
CA ARG A 129 4.54 -16.39 -10.92
C ARG A 129 5.73 -15.92 -11.77
N ILE A 130 6.95 -16.37 -11.46
CA ILE A 130 8.18 -15.91 -12.14
C ILE A 130 8.22 -16.24 -13.64
N GLN A 131 7.48 -17.25 -14.09
CA GLN A 131 7.35 -17.55 -15.52
C GLN A 131 6.69 -16.40 -16.29
N GLY A 132 5.76 -15.67 -15.67
CA GLY A 132 5.15 -14.47 -16.26
C GLY A 132 6.17 -13.32 -16.41
N PHE A 133 7.12 -13.23 -15.47
CA PHE A 133 8.23 -12.26 -15.54
C PHE A 133 9.17 -12.56 -16.71
N LYS A 134 9.40 -13.82 -17.09
CA LYS A 134 10.24 -14.12 -18.27
C LYS A 134 9.65 -13.59 -19.59
N LYS A 135 8.32 -13.40 -19.67
CA LYS A 135 7.65 -12.98 -20.91
C LYS A 135 7.61 -11.45 -21.10
N TYR A 136 7.43 -10.69 -20.02
CA TYR A 136 7.28 -9.22 -20.07
C TYR A 136 8.12 -8.46 -19.01
N GLY A 137 8.87 -9.19 -18.18
CA GLY A 137 9.42 -8.69 -16.94
C GLY A 137 10.61 -7.77 -17.08
N LEU A 138 11.44 -7.90 -18.12
CA LEU A 138 12.59 -6.98 -18.28
C LEU A 138 12.13 -5.54 -18.50
N PHE A 139 11.11 -5.33 -19.36
CA PHE A 139 10.52 -4.01 -19.57
C PHE A 139 9.81 -3.51 -18.31
N LEU A 140 8.99 -4.35 -17.67
CA LEU A 140 8.27 -3.98 -16.45
C LEU A 140 9.23 -3.65 -15.29
N PHE A 141 10.34 -4.37 -15.18
CA PHE A 141 11.38 -4.16 -14.18
C PHE A 141 12.11 -2.83 -14.40
N ALA A 142 12.57 -2.58 -15.63
CA ALA A 142 13.19 -1.31 -15.97
C ALA A 142 12.21 -0.14 -15.75
N PHE A 143 10.96 -0.29 -16.18
CA PHE A 143 9.90 0.69 -15.98
C PHE A 143 9.66 0.96 -14.49
N GLY A 144 9.54 -0.08 -13.67
CA GLY A 144 9.30 0.01 -12.22
C GLY A 144 10.44 0.63 -11.43
N ILE A 145 11.65 0.72 -11.98
CA ILE A 145 12.78 1.40 -11.37
C ILE A 145 12.90 2.84 -11.91
N ILE A 146 12.91 2.99 -13.22
CA ILE A 146 13.23 4.26 -13.89
C ILE A 146 12.10 5.27 -13.69
N VAL A 147 10.84 4.86 -13.86
CA VAL A 147 9.71 5.80 -13.84
C VAL A 147 9.47 6.40 -12.45
N PRO A 148 9.46 5.62 -11.34
CA PRO A 148 9.35 6.22 -10.01
C PRO A 148 10.52 7.15 -9.68
N LEU A 149 11.74 6.83 -10.12
CA LEU A 149 12.92 7.68 -9.91
C LEU A 149 12.78 9.02 -10.64
N ILE A 150 12.39 9.00 -11.92
CA ILE A 150 12.15 10.22 -12.70
C ILE A 150 11.02 11.05 -12.09
N ASN A 151 9.89 10.42 -11.75
CA ASN A 151 8.76 11.13 -11.13
C ASN A 151 9.16 11.75 -9.78
N GLY A 152 9.93 11.02 -8.97
CA GLY A 152 10.47 11.52 -7.71
C GLY A 152 11.38 12.74 -7.91
N LEU A 153 12.25 12.72 -8.92
CA LEU A 153 13.11 13.86 -9.25
C LEU A 153 12.33 15.07 -9.73
N ILE A 154 11.30 14.88 -10.56
CA ILE A 154 10.47 15.98 -11.07
C ILE A 154 9.68 16.66 -9.94
N VAL A 155 9.15 15.88 -8.99
CA VAL A 155 8.34 16.40 -7.88
C VAL A 155 9.20 16.98 -6.75
N ALA A 156 10.46 16.57 -6.62
CA ALA A 156 11.37 17.07 -5.59
C ALA A 156 11.89 18.49 -5.85
N ILE A 157 11.71 19.02 -7.07
CA ILE A 157 12.04 20.40 -7.48
C ILE A 157 10.82 21.29 -7.31
#